data_AF-X0RM52-F1
#
_entry.id   AF-X0RM52-F1
#
_cell.length_a   1.000
_cell.length_b   1.000
_cell.length_c   1.000
_cell.angle_alpha   90.00
_cell.angle_beta   90.00
_cell.angle_gamma   90.00
#
_symmetry.space_group_name_H-M   'P 1'
#
loop_
_entity.id
_entity.type
_entity.pdbx_description
1 polymer ?
#
loop_
_entity_poly.entity_id
_entity_poly.type
_entity_poly.pdbx_seq_one_letter_code
_entity_poly.pdbx_strand_id
1 'polypeptide(L)'
;RPKRLKALVCWPRRRSYYTRNDWAGRLRADDGSWVLDSPINNATAHFLHNMLFVTGPTPQSSAVPVEVQAELYRAKPIESFDTGAIRVRLDGGAEALLLTTHSTREEREPAWCYEFERAAVRYGQDGAGEMVAEFHDGRRTSYGDPEADHFNKLWQMVEAVRSGVAVDCPVEAAMAQTLCVNGAHESMPQIAPLPREAIRVDEDDSDPLVWVDGLGDILEACCDRGVLPSELDDVAWSRPGRTVDLRGYEFFPSAER
;
A
#
# COMPACT_ATOMS: atom_id res chain seq x y z
N ARG A 1 -16.55 12.08 9.39
CA ARG A 1 -15.46 11.18 9.85
C ARG A 1 -15.21 10.11 8.80
N PRO A 2 -13.96 9.63 8.64
CA PRO A 2 -13.66 8.50 7.77
C PRO A 2 -14.31 7.22 8.32
N LYS A 3 -14.70 6.32 7.42
CA LYS A 3 -15.25 4.99 7.75
C LYS A 3 -14.34 3.89 7.21
N ARG A 4 -14.06 3.94 5.92
CA ARG A 4 -13.27 2.94 5.21
C ARG A 4 -12.48 3.57 4.08
N LEU A 5 -11.24 3.16 3.90
CA LEU A 5 -10.41 3.56 2.79
C LEU A 5 -9.94 2.30 2.09
N LYS A 6 -10.06 2.25 0.76
CA LYS A 6 -9.61 1.12 -0.04
C LYS A 6 -8.77 1.63 -1.20
N ALA A 7 -7.67 0.94 -1.48
CA ALA A 7 -6.81 1.22 -2.62
C ALA A 7 -6.32 -0.08 -3.25
N LEU A 8 -6.29 -0.11 -4.59
CA LEU A 8 -5.70 -1.18 -5.40
C LEU A 8 -4.62 -0.60 -6.29
N VAL A 9 -3.46 -1.24 -6.32
CA VAL A 9 -2.35 -0.87 -7.20
C VAL A 9 -1.68 -2.11 -7.76
N CYS A 10 -1.74 -2.31 -9.08
CA CYS A 10 -1.08 -3.43 -9.73
C CYS A 10 -0.04 -2.89 -10.71
N TRP A 11 1.21 -2.78 -10.26
CA TRP A 11 2.30 -2.20 -11.03
C TRP A 11 3.35 -3.26 -11.34
N PRO A 12 3.22 -3.99 -12.47
CA PRO A 12 4.13 -5.09 -12.80
C PRO A 12 5.59 -4.62 -12.83
N ARG A 13 6.44 -5.31 -12.07
CA ARG A 13 7.89 -5.03 -12.06
C ARG A 13 8.66 -6.20 -12.65
N ARG A 14 9.44 -5.90 -13.69
CA ARG A 14 10.36 -6.83 -14.34
C ARG A 14 11.57 -7.13 -13.46
N ARG A 15 12.40 -8.08 -13.90
CA ARG A 15 13.62 -8.48 -13.19
C ARG A 15 14.55 -7.30 -12.94
N SER A 16 14.75 -6.42 -13.93
CA SER A 16 15.62 -5.24 -13.85
C SER A 16 15.30 -4.34 -12.66
N TYR A 17 14.02 -4.21 -12.29
CA TYR A 17 13.60 -3.46 -11.11
C TYR A 17 14.27 -4.00 -9.84
N TYR A 18 14.26 -5.32 -9.63
CA TYR A 18 14.83 -5.93 -8.43
C TYR A 18 16.35 -6.12 -8.48
N THR A 19 16.97 -5.93 -9.64
CA THR A 19 18.43 -5.96 -9.79
C THR A 19 19.04 -4.57 -9.95
N ARG A 20 18.24 -3.50 -9.82
CA ARG A 20 18.70 -2.11 -10.03
C ARG A 20 19.70 -1.63 -8.97
N ASN A 21 19.70 -2.27 -7.81
CA ASN A 21 20.59 -2.01 -6.69
C ASN A 21 20.69 -3.26 -5.81
N ASP A 22 21.41 -3.15 -4.71
CA ASP A 22 21.71 -4.24 -3.77
C ASP A 22 20.61 -4.48 -2.71
N TRP A 23 19.61 -3.60 -2.58
CA TRP A 23 18.60 -3.71 -1.53
C TRP A 23 17.18 -3.98 -2.04
N ALA A 24 16.93 -3.86 -3.34
CA ALA A 24 15.61 -4.10 -3.92
C ALA A 24 15.16 -5.56 -3.71
N GLY A 25 14.00 -5.72 -3.08
CA GLY A 25 13.43 -7.00 -2.68
C GLY A 25 14.08 -7.62 -1.44
N ARG A 26 14.98 -6.93 -0.72
CA ARG A 26 15.65 -7.46 0.47
C ARG A 26 14.89 -7.16 1.76
N LEU A 27 15.01 -8.07 2.74
CA LEU A 27 14.55 -7.83 4.11
C LEU A 27 15.62 -7.10 4.93
N ARG A 28 16.89 -7.46 4.74
CA ARG A 28 18.03 -6.87 5.46
C ARG A 28 19.14 -6.44 4.50
N ALA A 29 19.91 -5.44 4.92
CA ALA A 29 21.16 -5.09 4.28
C ALA A 29 22.29 -6.03 4.73
N ASP A 30 23.46 -5.94 4.09
CA ASP A 30 24.62 -6.80 4.38
C ASP A 30 25.16 -6.62 5.81
N ASP A 31 24.95 -5.45 6.41
CA ASP A 31 25.31 -5.13 7.81
C ASP A 31 24.28 -5.63 8.84
N GLY A 32 23.21 -6.27 8.38
CA GLY A 32 22.13 -6.80 9.21
C GLY A 32 21.02 -5.79 9.53
N SER A 33 21.14 -4.52 9.12
CA SER A 33 20.09 -3.52 9.31
C SER A 33 18.82 -3.88 8.51
N TRP A 34 17.66 -3.47 9.03
CA TRP A 34 16.38 -3.73 8.37
C TRP A 34 16.19 -2.80 7.17
N VAL A 35 15.88 -3.40 6.02
CA VAL A 35 15.47 -2.69 4.80
C VAL A 35 13.96 -2.81 4.63
N LEU A 36 13.42 -4.03 4.77
CA LEU A 36 12.00 -4.34 4.55
C LEU A 36 11.49 -3.80 3.20
N ASP A 37 12.29 -3.93 2.13
CA ASP A 37 11.87 -3.46 0.81
C ASP A 37 10.65 -4.25 0.37
N SER A 38 9.64 -3.56 -0.13
CA SER A 38 8.36 -4.14 -0.51
C SER A 38 7.57 -3.11 -1.32
N PRO A 39 6.49 -3.50 -2.01
CA PRO A 39 5.61 -2.53 -2.65
C PRO A 39 5.18 -1.40 -1.69
N ILE A 40 4.80 -1.75 -0.45
CA ILE A 40 4.30 -0.78 0.56
C ILE A 40 5.39 0.05 1.25
N ASN A 41 6.67 -0.25 1.01
CA ASN A 41 7.79 0.54 1.51
C ASN A 41 8.56 1.24 0.37
N ASN A 42 8.12 1.06 -0.87
CA ASN A 42 8.77 1.56 -2.06
C ASN A 42 7.74 2.04 -3.09
N ALA A 43 7.58 1.31 -4.20
CA ALA A 43 6.81 1.77 -5.35
C ALA A 43 5.39 2.24 -5.00
N THR A 44 4.69 1.52 -4.12
CA THR A 44 3.30 1.81 -3.75
C THR A 44 3.17 2.35 -2.32
N ALA A 45 4.27 2.80 -1.70
CA ALA A 45 4.27 3.30 -0.32
C ALA A 45 3.37 4.52 -0.13
N HIS A 46 3.34 5.41 -1.12
CA HIS A 46 2.57 6.64 -1.07
C HIS A 46 1.05 6.39 -0.97
N PHE A 47 0.52 5.27 -1.47
CA PHE A 47 -0.90 4.94 -1.30
C PHE A 47 -1.23 4.52 0.13
N LEU A 48 -0.37 3.69 0.75
CA LEU A 48 -0.51 3.37 2.18
C LEU A 48 -0.42 4.64 3.02
N HIS A 49 0.62 5.44 2.79
CA HIS A 49 0.83 6.67 3.52
C HIS A 49 -0.32 7.67 3.31
N ASN A 50 -0.83 7.82 2.10
CA ASN A 50 -1.94 8.73 1.78
C ASN A 50 -3.19 8.39 2.59
N MET A 51 -3.56 7.10 2.68
CA MET A 51 -4.72 6.66 3.47
C MET A 51 -4.58 7.05 4.95
N LEU A 52 -3.38 6.95 5.50
CA LEU A 52 -3.09 7.35 6.89
C LEU A 52 -3.07 8.88 7.05
N PHE A 53 -2.46 9.58 6.09
CA PHE A 53 -2.28 11.02 6.11
C PHE A 53 -3.60 11.78 6.02
N VAL A 54 -4.46 11.45 5.04
CA VAL A 54 -5.74 12.15 4.84
C VAL A 54 -6.76 11.89 5.97
N THR A 55 -6.49 10.89 6.82
CA THR A 55 -7.31 10.57 7.99
C THR A 55 -6.71 11.09 9.30
N GLY A 56 -5.58 11.78 9.24
CA GLY A 56 -4.95 12.41 10.39
C GLY A 56 -5.81 13.50 11.03
N PRO A 57 -5.63 13.76 12.35
CA PRO A 57 -6.40 14.76 13.07
C PRO A 57 -6.08 16.20 12.64
N THR A 58 -4.94 16.42 11.99
CA THR A 58 -4.52 17.72 11.43
C THR A 58 -3.98 17.52 10.01
N PRO A 59 -3.89 18.58 9.20
CA PRO A 59 -3.31 18.48 7.85
C PRO A 59 -1.83 18.10 7.80
N GLN A 60 -1.12 18.10 8.95
CA GLN A 60 0.30 17.78 9.06
C GLN A 60 0.56 16.46 9.81
N SER A 61 -0.47 15.65 10.03
CA SER A 61 -0.35 14.40 10.79
C SER A 61 -1.04 13.25 10.06
N SER A 62 -0.72 12.04 10.48
CA SER A 62 -1.38 10.82 10.01
C SER A 62 -2.20 10.21 11.14
N ALA A 63 -3.27 9.50 10.79
CA ALA A 63 -3.97 8.63 11.73
C ALA A 63 -3.01 7.54 12.22
N VAL A 64 -3.15 7.16 13.50
CA VAL A 64 -2.27 6.17 14.11
C VAL A 64 -2.83 4.76 13.84
N PRO A 65 -2.06 3.86 13.22
CA PRO A 65 -2.40 2.45 13.14
C PRO A 65 -2.47 1.85 14.55
N VAL A 66 -3.61 1.26 14.92
CA VAL A 66 -3.77 0.56 16.20
C VAL A 66 -3.73 -0.95 16.05
N GLU A 67 -4.02 -1.44 14.85
CA GLU A 67 -4.04 -2.87 14.56
C GLU A 67 -3.77 -3.11 13.07
N VAL A 68 -2.99 -4.13 12.75
CA VAL A 68 -2.71 -4.54 11.37
C VAL A 68 -2.96 -6.03 11.21
N GLN A 69 -3.61 -6.40 10.11
CA GLN A 69 -3.67 -7.76 9.59
C GLN A 69 -3.23 -7.71 8.13
N ALA A 70 -2.22 -8.50 7.79
CA ALA A 70 -1.60 -8.52 6.48
C ALA A 70 -1.43 -9.94 5.97
N GLU A 71 -1.61 -10.09 4.66
CA GLU A 71 -1.24 -11.27 3.90
C GLU A 71 -0.14 -10.89 2.90
N LEU A 72 1.01 -11.54 3.01
CA LEU A 72 2.24 -11.20 2.29
C LEU A 72 2.67 -12.39 1.43
N TYR A 73 2.77 -12.13 0.11
CA TYR A 73 3.00 -13.15 -0.89
C TYR A 73 4.16 -12.82 -1.83
N ARG A 74 4.82 -13.86 -2.32
CA ARG A 74 5.98 -13.74 -3.21
C ARG A 74 5.87 -14.68 -4.41
N ALA A 75 5.92 -14.12 -5.62
CA ALA A 75 6.12 -14.85 -6.87
C ALA A 75 7.57 -14.78 -7.37
N LYS A 76 8.25 -13.67 -7.11
CA LYS A 76 9.59 -13.35 -7.63
C LYS A 76 10.68 -13.93 -6.72
N PRO A 77 11.89 -14.21 -7.24
CA PRO A 77 13.00 -14.72 -6.44
C PRO A 77 13.69 -13.61 -5.63
N ILE A 78 12.94 -13.00 -4.70
CA ILE A 78 13.39 -11.93 -3.79
C ILE A 78 13.25 -12.39 -2.32
N GLU A 79 13.82 -11.67 -1.36
CA GLU A 79 13.70 -12.04 0.07
C GLU A 79 12.34 -11.64 0.65
N SER A 80 11.89 -10.44 0.29
CA SER A 80 10.63 -9.85 0.76
C SER A 80 9.44 -10.27 -0.12
N PHE A 81 8.31 -9.58 0.01
CA PHE A 81 7.09 -9.85 -0.74
C PHE A 81 6.95 -8.91 -1.94
N ASP A 82 6.31 -9.39 -3.00
CA ASP A 82 5.97 -8.60 -4.18
C ASP A 82 4.45 -8.39 -4.33
N THR A 83 3.66 -9.01 -3.45
CA THR A 83 2.20 -8.94 -3.41
C THR A 83 1.77 -8.83 -1.94
N GLY A 84 0.97 -7.82 -1.61
CA GLY A 84 0.54 -7.56 -0.24
C GLY A 84 -0.93 -7.16 -0.18
N ALA A 85 -1.65 -7.73 0.80
CA ALA A 85 -2.99 -7.31 1.19
C ALA A 85 -2.96 -6.87 2.66
N ILE A 86 -3.10 -5.57 2.91
CA ILE A 86 -2.84 -4.95 4.21
C ILE A 86 -4.11 -4.28 4.71
N ARG A 87 -4.73 -4.84 5.74
CA ARG A 87 -5.84 -4.24 6.49
C ARG A 87 -5.30 -3.57 7.75
N VAL A 88 -5.66 -2.31 7.96
CA VAL A 88 -5.24 -1.49 9.09
C VAL A 88 -6.47 -0.92 9.77
N ARG A 89 -6.57 -1.07 11.08
CA ARG A 89 -7.53 -0.34 11.91
C ARG A 89 -6.84 0.89 12.48
N LEU A 90 -7.51 2.03 12.36
CA LEU A 90 -6.99 3.33 12.81
C LEU A 90 -7.58 3.69 14.19
N ASP A 91 -6.86 4.51 14.95
CA ASP A 91 -7.30 5.05 16.25
C ASP A 91 -8.65 5.80 16.20
N GLY A 92 -8.95 6.45 15.07
CA GLY A 92 -10.24 7.07 14.77
C GLY A 92 -11.38 6.10 14.43
N GLY A 93 -11.13 4.78 14.45
CA GLY A 93 -12.13 3.73 14.17
C GLY A 93 -12.35 3.41 12.70
N ALA A 94 -11.68 4.13 11.78
CA ALA A 94 -11.72 3.82 10.36
C ALA A 94 -10.84 2.61 10.02
N GLU A 95 -11.18 1.93 8.94
CA GLU A 95 -10.42 0.82 8.36
C GLU A 95 -9.75 1.28 7.06
N ALA A 96 -8.47 0.95 6.87
CA ALA A 96 -7.75 1.14 5.62
C ALA A 96 -7.35 -0.23 5.05
N LEU A 97 -7.66 -0.48 3.78
CA LEU A 97 -7.28 -1.69 3.04
C LEU A 97 -6.46 -1.32 1.81
N LEU A 98 -5.19 -1.68 1.80
CA LEU A 98 -4.33 -1.58 0.63
C LEU A 98 -4.08 -2.95 0.03
N LEU A 99 -4.38 -3.10 -1.25
CA LEU A 99 -4.04 -4.26 -2.06
C LEU A 99 -3.03 -3.83 -3.12
N THR A 100 -1.88 -4.49 -3.14
CA THR A 100 -0.78 -4.10 -4.03
C THR A 100 -0.04 -5.31 -4.57
N THR A 101 0.41 -5.23 -5.82
CA THR A 101 1.24 -6.27 -6.41
C THR A 101 2.16 -5.75 -7.51
N HIS A 102 3.33 -6.36 -7.60
CA HIS A 102 4.27 -6.24 -8.73
C HIS A 102 4.23 -7.45 -9.67
N SER A 103 3.27 -8.36 -9.48
CA SER A 103 3.22 -9.69 -10.09
C SER A 103 1.96 -9.92 -10.92
N THR A 104 1.35 -8.87 -11.46
CA THR A 104 0.35 -8.97 -12.54
C THR A 104 1.03 -8.96 -13.91
N ARG A 105 0.29 -9.37 -14.95
CA ARG A 105 0.75 -9.22 -16.35
C ARG A 105 0.55 -7.79 -16.84
N GLU A 106 -0.65 -7.27 -16.60
CA GLU A 106 -1.06 -5.93 -17.00
C GLU A 106 -0.91 -4.96 -15.84
N GLU A 107 -0.63 -3.71 -16.19
CA GLU A 107 -0.68 -2.60 -15.26
C GLU A 107 -2.13 -2.21 -14.99
N ARG A 108 -2.47 -2.02 -13.72
CA ARG A 108 -3.72 -1.38 -13.32
C ARG A 108 -3.37 -0.11 -12.59
N GLU A 109 -3.80 1.00 -13.19
CA GLU A 109 -3.63 2.33 -12.61
C GLU A 109 -4.24 2.37 -11.20
N PRO A 110 -3.68 3.20 -10.31
CA PRO A 110 -4.17 3.30 -8.95
C PRO A 110 -5.65 3.67 -8.91
N ALA A 111 -6.45 2.81 -8.29
CA ALA A 111 -7.85 3.07 -8.03
C ALA A 111 -8.08 3.03 -6.52
N TRP A 112 -8.73 4.07 -5.99
CA TRP A 112 -9.05 4.13 -4.57
C TRP A 112 -10.40 4.78 -4.30
N CYS A 113 -10.99 4.39 -3.16
CA CYS A 113 -12.28 4.85 -2.69
C CYS A 113 -12.21 5.06 -1.18
N TYR A 114 -12.40 6.31 -0.75
CA TYR A 114 -12.41 6.72 0.65
C TYR A 114 -13.83 7.08 1.06
N GLU A 115 -14.41 6.25 1.90
CA GLU A 115 -15.77 6.38 2.43
C GLU A 115 -15.76 7.18 3.73
N PHE A 116 -16.55 8.24 3.76
CA PHE A 116 -16.79 9.09 4.93
C PHE A 116 -18.26 9.04 5.31
N GLU A 117 -18.60 9.58 6.49
CA GLU A 117 -19.99 9.63 6.98
C GLU A 117 -21.00 10.29 6.03
N ARG A 118 -20.54 11.21 5.17
CA ARG A 118 -21.40 12.05 4.31
C ARG A 118 -21.09 11.98 2.82
N ALA A 119 -20.01 11.31 2.43
CA ALA A 119 -19.53 11.27 1.06
C ALA A 119 -18.58 10.09 0.84
N ALA A 120 -18.41 9.70 -0.42
CA ALA A 120 -17.28 8.90 -0.87
C ALA A 120 -16.39 9.76 -1.78
N VAL A 121 -15.08 9.66 -1.62
CA VAL A 121 -14.10 10.28 -2.51
C VAL A 121 -13.42 9.19 -3.31
N ARG A 122 -13.43 9.32 -4.63
CA ARG A 122 -12.96 8.30 -5.58
C ARG A 122 -11.92 8.87 -6.52
N TYR A 123 -11.01 8.01 -6.96
CA TYR A 123 -10.02 8.29 -7.99
C TYR A 123 -9.73 7.03 -8.80
N GLY A 124 -9.42 7.20 -10.08
CA GLY A 124 -9.02 6.12 -10.99
C GLY A 124 -10.15 5.20 -11.47
N GLN A 125 -11.35 5.24 -10.87
CA GLN A 125 -12.44 4.30 -11.21
C GLN A 125 -13.03 4.48 -12.63
N ASP A 126 -13.02 5.71 -13.16
CA ASP A 126 -13.59 6.02 -14.49
C ASP A 126 -12.49 6.29 -15.55
N GLY A 127 -11.21 6.05 -15.22
CA GLY A 127 -10.07 6.39 -16.09
C GLY A 127 -9.85 7.90 -16.31
N ALA A 128 -10.67 8.76 -15.68
CA ALA A 128 -10.68 10.21 -15.90
C ALA A 128 -9.52 10.96 -15.22
N GLY A 129 -8.68 10.29 -14.41
CA GLY A 129 -7.58 10.91 -13.67
C GLY A 129 -8.01 11.97 -12.64
N GLU A 130 -9.31 12.11 -12.36
CA GLU A 130 -9.83 13.11 -11.43
C GLU A 130 -10.20 12.51 -10.08
N MET A 131 -9.90 13.24 -9.01
CA MET A 131 -10.40 13.00 -7.67
C MET A 131 -11.78 13.64 -7.51
N VAL A 132 -12.79 12.84 -7.19
CA VAL A 132 -14.18 13.29 -7.10
C VAL A 132 -14.80 12.88 -5.78
N ALA A 133 -15.41 13.84 -5.06
CA ALA A 133 -16.32 13.56 -3.96
C ALA A 133 -17.77 13.48 -4.44
N GLU A 134 -18.44 12.41 -4.04
CA GLU A 134 -19.87 12.18 -4.19
C GLU A 134 -20.51 12.18 -2.80
N PHE A 135 -21.33 13.19 -2.52
CA PHE A 135 -22.02 13.33 -1.25
C PHE A 135 -23.32 12.52 -1.24
N HIS A 136 -23.73 12.05 -0.06
CA HIS A 136 -24.98 11.28 0.08
C HIS A 136 -26.25 12.09 -0.25
N ASP A 137 -26.15 13.43 -0.28
CA ASP A 137 -27.21 14.33 -0.72
C ASP A 137 -27.25 14.54 -2.25
N GLY A 138 -26.41 13.81 -3.00
CA GLY A 138 -26.33 13.87 -4.46
C GLY A 138 -25.42 14.98 -4.99
N ARG A 139 -24.85 15.84 -4.14
CA ARG A 139 -23.86 16.82 -4.58
C ARG A 139 -22.58 16.12 -5.03
N ARG A 140 -21.94 16.68 -6.05
CA ARG A 140 -20.63 16.24 -6.55
C ARG A 140 -19.63 17.38 -6.49
N THR A 141 -18.37 17.08 -6.15
CA THR A 141 -17.26 18.05 -6.18
C THR A 141 -16.04 17.37 -6.80
N SER A 142 -15.53 17.92 -7.90
CA SER A 142 -14.23 17.51 -8.45
C SER A 142 -13.13 18.32 -7.77
N TYR A 143 -12.07 17.64 -7.35
CA TYR A 143 -10.84 18.22 -6.82
C TYR A 143 -9.72 18.26 -7.87
N GLY A 144 -9.99 17.82 -9.10
CA GLY A 144 -9.02 17.74 -10.19
C GLY A 144 -8.08 16.54 -10.07
N ASP A 145 -7.04 16.56 -10.89
CA ASP A 145 -6.00 15.53 -10.91
C ASP A 145 -4.91 15.85 -9.86
N PRO A 146 -4.73 15.01 -8.82
CA PRO A 146 -3.68 15.19 -7.82
C PRO A 146 -2.25 15.08 -8.39
N GLU A 147 -2.07 14.46 -9.56
CA GLU A 147 -0.76 14.25 -10.21
C GLU A 147 -0.44 15.31 -11.29
N ALA A 148 -1.32 16.31 -11.48
CA ALA A 148 -1.17 17.33 -12.51
C ALA A 148 0.10 18.20 -12.33
N ASP A 149 0.59 18.37 -11.10
CA ASP A 149 1.82 19.12 -10.80
C ASP A 149 2.79 18.32 -9.93
N HIS A 150 3.50 17.40 -10.59
CA HIS A 150 4.55 16.58 -9.98
C HIS A 150 5.69 17.38 -9.33
N PHE A 151 5.90 18.63 -9.74
CA PHE A 151 6.97 19.48 -9.19
C PHE A 151 6.50 20.33 -8.00
N ASN A 152 5.20 20.41 -7.73
CA ASN A 152 4.67 21.19 -6.61
C ASN A 152 5.33 20.84 -5.28
N LYS A 153 5.58 19.55 -5.01
CA LYS A 153 6.29 19.09 -3.79
C LYS A 153 7.69 19.72 -3.64
N LEU A 154 8.40 19.93 -4.74
CA LEU A 154 9.71 20.60 -4.71
C LEU A 154 9.54 22.09 -4.36
N TRP A 155 8.55 22.75 -4.96
CA TRP A 155 8.28 24.16 -4.69
C TRP A 155 7.79 24.43 -3.27
N GLN A 156 6.93 23.55 -2.72
CA GLN A 156 6.53 23.59 -1.32
C GLN A 156 7.73 23.48 -0.38
N MET A 157 8.69 22.60 -0.68
CA MET A 157 9.93 22.49 0.10
C MET A 157 10.81 23.74 -0.02
N VAL A 158 10.95 24.30 -1.22
CA VAL A 158 11.70 25.56 -1.42
C VAL A 158 11.09 26.70 -0.61
N GLU A 159 9.76 26.81 -0.60
CA GLU A 159 9.06 27.84 0.16
C GLU A 159 9.24 27.63 1.66
N ALA A 160 9.03 26.41 2.17
CA ALA A 160 9.22 26.09 3.59
C ALA A 160 10.63 26.45 4.09
N VAL A 161 11.67 26.18 3.30
CA VAL A 161 13.06 26.55 3.63
C VAL A 161 13.25 28.07 3.65
N ARG A 162 12.61 28.81 2.73
CA ARG A 162 12.80 30.26 2.60
C ARG A 162 12.02 31.08 3.62
N SER A 163 10.78 30.70 3.91
CA SER A 163 9.87 31.46 4.79
C SER A 163 9.73 30.86 6.20
N GLY A 164 10.25 29.65 6.44
CA GLY A 164 10.14 28.97 7.72
C GLY A 164 8.74 28.43 8.02
N VAL A 165 7.86 28.38 7.01
CA VAL A 165 6.54 27.77 7.13
C VAL A 165 6.68 26.26 7.27
N ALA A 166 5.82 25.64 8.08
CA ALA A 166 5.79 24.19 8.25
C ALA A 166 5.39 23.48 6.94
N VAL A 167 6.02 22.34 6.67
CA VAL A 167 5.65 21.48 5.53
C VAL A 167 4.35 20.73 5.82
N ASP A 168 3.59 20.44 4.77
CA ASP A 168 2.33 19.69 4.91
C ASP A 168 2.57 18.23 5.31
N CYS A 169 3.65 17.60 4.85
CA CYS A 169 4.01 16.23 5.24
C CYS A 169 5.36 16.22 5.97
N PRO A 170 5.38 16.47 7.29
CA PRO A 170 6.60 16.36 8.09
C PRO A 170 6.97 14.89 8.32
N VAL A 171 8.20 14.63 8.78
CA VAL A 171 8.71 13.26 8.99
C VAL A 171 7.85 12.45 9.96
N GLU A 172 7.27 13.11 10.96
CA GLU A 172 6.36 12.50 11.94
C GLU A 172 5.11 11.92 11.28
N ALA A 173 4.61 12.53 10.19
CA ALA A 173 3.48 12.01 9.45
C ALA A 173 3.81 10.69 8.73
N ALA A 174 5.07 10.51 8.29
CA ALA A 174 5.53 9.29 7.64
C ALA A 174 5.69 8.10 8.60
N MET A 175 5.86 8.36 9.91
CA MET A 175 6.06 7.30 10.91
C MET A 175 4.91 6.29 10.98
N ALA A 176 3.69 6.72 10.68
CA ALA A 176 2.52 5.83 10.63
C ALA A 176 2.67 4.75 9.56
N GLN A 177 3.25 5.08 8.39
CA GLN A 177 3.52 4.10 7.34
C GLN A 177 4.56 3.08 7.81
N THR A 178 5.66 3.52 8.41
CA THR A 178 6.69 2.64 8.97
C THR A 178 6.09 1.67 10.00
N LEU A 179 5.22 2.17 10.89
CA LEU A 179 4.51 1.35 11.87
C LEU A 179 3.61 0.31 11.20
N CYS A 180 2.89 0.67 10.13
CA CYS A 180 2.11 -0.28 9.34
C CYS A 180 3.00 -1.36 8.69
N VAL A 181 4.15 -0.99 8.12
CA VAL A 181 5.08 -1.95 7.49
C VAL A 181 5.60 -2.95 8.52
N ASN A 182 6.00 -2.48 9.70
CA ASN A 182 6.41 -3.33 10.82
C ASN A 182 5.27 -4.29 11.22
N GLY A 183 4.07 -3.76 11.44
CA GLY A 183 2.89 -4.56 11.77
C GLY A 183 2.53 -5.59 10.70
N ALA A 184 2.73 -5.28 9.42
CA ALA A 184 2.49 -6.21 8.32
C ALA A 184 3.46 -7.39 8.35
N HIS A 185 4.76 -7.13 8.52
CA HIS A 185 5.76 -8.19 8.69
C HIS A 185 5.53 -9.00 9.96
N GLU A 186 5.05 -8.39 11.04
CA GLU A 186 4.68 -9.14 12.24
C GLU A 186 3.40 -9.95 12.06
N SER A 187 2.45 -9.49 11.25
CA SER A 187 1.21 -10.22 10.94
C SER A 187 1.51 -11.49 10.15
N MET A 188 2.48 -11.46 9.26
CA MET A 188 2.90 -12.62 8.48
C MET A 188 4.43 -12.73 8.41
N PRO A 189 5.08 -13.20 9.51
CA PRO A 189 6.54 -13.28 9.59
C PRO A 189 7.16 -14.19 8.54
N GLN A 190 6.39 -15.19 8.08
CA GLN A 190 6.76 -16.07 6.98
C GLN A 190 5.97 -15.67 5.73
N ILE A 191 6.63 -14.92 4.85
CA ILE A 191 6.09 -14.54 3.54
C ILE A 191 5.80 -15.82 2.74
N ALA A 192 4.56 -15.98 2.26
CA ALA A 192 4.15 -17.18 1.56
C ALA A 192 4.52 -17.12 0.07
N PRO A 193 5.09 -18.19 -0.51
CA PRO A 193 5.24 -18.27 -1.95
C PRO A 193 3.86 -18.43 -2.62
N LEU A 194 3.67 -17.79 -3.77
CA LEU A 194 2.51 -18.05 -4.62
C LEU A 194 2.66 -19.41 -5.34
N PRO A 195 1.53 -20.06 -5.72
CA PRO A 195 1.57 -21.38 -6.35
C PRO A 195 2.37 -21.38 -7.64
N ARG A 196 3.30 -22.33 -7.77
CA ARG A 196 4.20 -22.41 -8.93
C ARG A 196 3.44 -22.62 -10.23
N GLU A 197 2.34 -23.37 -10.18
CA GLU A 197 1.43 -23.64 -11.27
C GLU A 197 0.66 -22.41 -11.77
N ALA A 198 0.53 -21.37 -10.94
CA ALA A 198 -0.10 -20.10 -11.31
C ALA A 198 0.91 -19.05 -11.80
N ILE A 199 2.21 -19.26 -11.51
CA ILE A 199 3.29 -18.36 -11.96
C ILE A 199 3.54 -18.56 -13.47
N ARG A 200 3.77 -17.44 -14.15
CA ARG A 200 4.11 -17.33 -15.57
C ARG A 200 5.34 -16.44 -15.71
N VAL A 201 6.12 -16.70 -16.75
CA VAL A 201 7.33 -15.94 -17.08
C VAL A 201 7.29 -15.63 -18.57
N ASP A 202 7.52 -14.37 -18.92
CA ASP A 202 7.67 -13.98 -20.33
C ASP A 202 9.10 -14.34 -20.79
N GLU A 203 9.31 -15.60 -21.18
CA GLU A 203 10.64 -16.19 -21.42
C GLU A 203 11.39 -15.63 -22.65
N ASP A 204 10.69 -15.03 -23.61
CA ASP A 204 11.28 -14.45 -24.82
C ASP A 204 11.85 -13.02 -24.61
N ASP A 205 11.82 -12.52 -23.37
CA ASP A 205 12.27 -11.16 -23.02
C ASP A 205 13.65 -11.17 -22.35
N SER A 206 14.51 -10.23 -22.75
CA SER A 206 15.80 -9.96 -22.09
C SER A 206 15.64 -9.43 -20.66
N ASP A 207 14.47 -8.88 -20.32
CA ASP A 207 14.09 -8.46 -18.98
C ASP A 207 12.76 -9.11 -18.57
N PRO A 208 12.77 -10.40 -18.20
CA PRO A 208 11.53 -11.19 -18.05
C PRO A 208 10.63 -10.63 -16.96
N LEU A 209 9.33 -10.59 -17.26
CA LEU A 209 8.28 -10.35 -16.28
C LEU A 209 7.84 -11.68 -15.67
N VAL A 210 7.89 -11.78 -14.34
CA VAL A 210 7.27 -12.87 -13.58
C VAL A 210 5.93 -12.38 -13.07
N TRP A 211 4.85 -13.07 -13.43
CA TRP A 211 3.49 -12.70 -13.06
C TRP A 211 2.65 -13.93 -12.68
N VAL A 212 1.50 -13.70 -12.07
CA VAL A 212 0.60 -14.74 -11.55
C VAL A 212 -0.75 -14.62 -12.24
N ASP A 213 -1.18 -15.72 -12.84
CA ASP A 213 -2.43 -15.81 -13.58
C ASP A 213 -3.65 -15.56 -12.66
N GLY A 214 -4.56 -14.68 -13.09
CA GLY A 214 -5.74 -14.28 -12.31
C GLY A 214 -5.49 -13.41 -11.07
N LEU A 215 -4.23 -13.08 -10.71
CA LEU A 215 -3.94 -12.33 -9.48
C LEU A 215 -4.57 -10.93 -9.46
N GLY A 216 -4.56 -10.24 -10.61
CA GLY A 216 -5.16 -8.90 -10.72
C GLY A 216 -6.66 -8.92 -10.43
N ASP A 217 -7.39 -9.88 -11.00
CA ASP A 217 -8.83 -10.04 -10.82
C ASP A 217 -9.18 -10.41 -9.37
N ILE A 218 -8.37 -11.26 -8.73
CA ILE A 218 -8.53 -11.61 -7.31
C ILE A 218 -8.38 -10.38 -6.43
N LEU A 219 -7.35 -9.56 -6.64
CA LEU A 219 -7.12 -8.35 -5.85
C LEU A 219 -8.17 -7.28 -6.12
N GLU A 220 -8.69 -7.18 -7.34
CA GLU A 220 -9.82 -6.31 -7.66
C GLU A 220 -11.10 -6.75 -6.94
N ALA A 221 -11.45 -8.04 -6.98
CA ALA A 221 -12.58 -8.58 -6.23
C ALA A 221 -12.45 -8.36 -4.71
N CYS A 222 -11.23 -8.49 -4.17
CA CYS A 222 -10.92 -8.15 -2.79
C CYS A 222 -11.16 -6.65 -2.52
N CYS A 223 -10.68 -5.77 -3.40
CA CYS A 223 -10.84 -4.32 -3.27
C CYS A 223 -12.32 -3.92 -3.30
N ASP A 224 -13.09 -4.45 -4.23
CA ASP A 224 -14.52 -4.16 -4.37
C ASP A 224 -15.29 -4.56 -3.12
N ARG A 225 -15.04 -5.77 -2.61
CA ARG A 225 -15.69 -6.31 -1.40
C ARG A 225 -15.13 -5.74 -0.10
N GLY A 226 -13.93 -5.15 -0.11
CA GLY A 226 -13.26 -4.66 1.09
C GLY A 226 -12.72 -5.79 1.98
N VAL A 227 -12.20 -6.85 1.37
CA VAL A 227 -11.78 -8.08 2.06
C VAL A 227 -10.33 -8.44 1.75
N LEU A 228 -9.71 -9.25 2.61
CA LEU A 228 -8.43 -9.89 2.36
C LEU A 228 -8.60 -11.13 1.46
N PRO A 229 -7.55 -11.59 0.75
CA PRO A 229 -7.64 -12.79 -0.09
C PRO A 229 -8.15 -14.03 0.65
N SER A 230 -7.80 -14.23 1.93
CA SER A 230 -8.30 -15.37 2.72
C SER A 230 -9.78 -15.32 3.11
N GLU A 231 -10.44 -14.20 2.87
CA GLU A 231 -11.88 -14.03 3.09
C GLU A 231 -12.70 -14.20 1.80
N LEU A 232 -12.04 -14.50 0.68
CA LEU A 232 -12.67 -14.98 -0.54
C LEU A 232 -12.74 -16.51 -0.54
N ASP A 233 -13.88 -17.07 -0.95
CA ASP A 233 -14.12 -18.51 -0.90
C ASP A 233 -13.23 -19.32 -1.87
N ASP A 234 -12.77 -18.71 -2.98
CA ASP A 234 -12.13 -19.39 -4.11
C ASP A 234 -10.60 -19.12 -4.24
N VAL A 235 -9.93 -18.65 -3.19
CA VAL A 235 -8.48 -18.33 -3.23
C VAL A 235 -7.68 -19.33 -2.41
N ALA A 236 -7.46 -20.53 -2.97
CA ALA A 236 -6.86 -21.67 -2.26
C ALA A 236 -5.43 -21.45 -1.71
N TRP A 237 -4.67 -20.52 -2.31
CA TRP A 237 -3.31 -20.20 -1.87
C TRP A 237 -3.24 -19.16 -0.75
N SER A 238 -4.37 -18.50 -0.48
CA SER A 238 -4.42 -17.47 0.54
C SER A 238 -4.17 -18.04 1.93
N ARG A 239 -3.58 -17.23 2.80
CA ARG A 239 -3.27 -17.56 4.18
C ARG A 239 -3.51 -16.33 5.04
N PRO A 240 -4.42 -16.38 6.03
CA PRO A 240 -4.63 -15.25 6.91
C PRO A 240 -3.37 -15.01 7.75
N GLY A 241 -2.89 -13.78 7.76
CA GLY A 241 -1.96 -13.32 8.77
C GLY A 241 -2.65 -13.17 10.13
N ARG A 242 -1.85 -13.09 11.20
CA ARG A 242 -2.37 -12.80 12.54
C ARG A 242 -2.66 -11.31 12.68
N THR A 243 -3.71 -10.98 13.42
CA THR A 243 -3.97 -9.61 13.84
C THR A 243 -2.90 -9.15 14.84
N VAL A 244 -2.20 -8.06 14.56
CA VAL A 244 -1.14 -7.47 15.40
C VAL A 244 -1.66 -6.17 16.01
N ASP A 245 -1.63 -6.07 17.33
CA ASP A 245 -1.91 -4.83 18.07
C ASP A 245 -0.66 -3.94 18.06
N LEU A 246 -0.82 -2.70 17.61
CA LEU A 246 0.26 -1.72 17.50
C LEU A 246 0.23 -0.65 18.59
N ARG A 247 -0.71 -0.73 19.53
CA ARG A 247 -0.75 0.19 20.67
C ARG A 247 0.45 -0.05 21.58
N GLY A 248 1.25 0.99 21.79
CA GLY A 248 2.49 0.89 22.57
C GLY A 248 3.62 0.14 21.84
N TYR A 249 3.55 0.06 20.51
CA TYR A 249 4.63 -0.51 19.71
C TYR A 249 5.87 0.38 19.76
N GLU A 250 6.99 -0.17 20.24
CA GLU A 250 8.23 0.60 20.48
C GLU A 250 9.46 0.04 19.76
N PHE A 251 9.43 -1.22 19.30
CA PHE A 251 10.60 -1.86 18.70
C PHE A 251 10.19 -2.92 17.66
N PHE A 252 10.94 -3.00 16.54
CA PHE A 252 10.78 -4.05 15.53
C PHE A 252 12.05 -4.89 15.40
N PRO A 253 11.93 -6.24 15.39
CA PRO A 253 10.72 -7.02 15.70
C PRO A 253 10.38 -6.98 17.18
N SER A 254 9.10 -6.97 17.54
CA SER A 254 8.63 -6.93 18.93
C SER A 254 9.14 -8.09 19.78
N ALA A 255 9.44 -9.23 19.15
CA ALA A 255 9.98 -10.44 19.80
C ALA A 255 11.47 -10.33 20.20
N GLU A 256 12.21 -9.35 19.67
CA GLU A 256 13.65 -9.15 19.96
C GLU A 256 13.89 -8.11 21.07
N ARG A 257 12.83 -7.66 21.74
CA ARG A 257 12.89 -6.67 22.81
C ARG A 257 13.24 -7.27 24.19
#